data_AF-A0A1W1VKN7-F1
#
_entry.id   AF-A0A1W1VKN7-F1
#
_cell.length_a   1.000
_cell.length_b   1.000
_cell.length_c   1.000
_cell.angle_alpha   90.00
_cell.angle_beta   90.00
_cell.angle_gamma   90.00
#
_symmetry.space_group_name_H-M   'P 1'
#
loop_
_entity.id
_entity.type
_entity.pdbx_description
1 polymer ?
#
loop_
_entity_poly.entity_id
_entity_poly.type
_entity_poly.pdbx_seq_one_letter_code
_entity_poly.pdbx_strand_id
1 'polypeptide(L)'
;MAPLNIPFLKTLEDKLPDGVTHPTWIVLDVTGSYAARQPSNPIQALLNREETLEGLEARIEKLRGAGWLHGVLIRISEFTGSPATAHAIRGLLAHLAEAKRVVAYLPQLTMTALLAASGTTEIVAPESADVMVPGFAVQPTFLGAFLKKNGIEFENLRIREYKAALTRFSQEHMDEANREQLTAYLNGLETAWALDLADARGVSENAARSWLTGELTSAQAALDAGLITQVAYEDELVGPGTRPIAAVLDLLMPQKPSQPKAGRVAVVSVIGAIVTGKSRNNPLPLPLLGGPQAGSDTVVAALRRAKKDDKTKAIVLYVDSGGGSALASDLIWREVATSEKPVVAVMGEYAASGGYYVLTHAKHVVASPYTLTGSIGVVSGKPVMREFNARHGLNPESVGRERALMYSAARPFSDEERSHVERSIAEVYDRFVSRVAEGRKLSTDRVNAIGRGRIWSGLDALNLGLVDELGDLRVGIQKARELAGLPDDAPTWNAAPARNGPLPEFMQEAARAAQVGVWPFGRERVLTWLDQEVKVR
;
A
#
# COMPACT_ATOMS: atom_id res chain seq x y z
N MET A 1 6.55 6.44 20.83
CA MET A 1 5.43 6.88 21.69
C MET A 1 5.87 6.83 23.14
N ALA A 2 5.50 7.80 23.98
CA ALA A 2 5.52 7.54 25.41
C ALA A 2 4.56 6.36 25.64
N PRO A 3 4.92 5.34 26.44
CA PRO A 3 3.99 4.24 26.70
C PRO A 3 2.74 4.87 27.30
N LEU A 4 1.57 4.60 26.70
CA LEU A 4 0.31 4.83 27.38
C LEU A 4 0.41 4.02 28.67
N ASN A 5 0.56 4.72 29.79
CA ASN A 5 0.62 4.10 31.10
C ASN A 5 -0.81 3.67 31.41
N ILE A 6 -1.15 2.44 31.02
CA ILE A 6 -2.48 1.87 31.22
C ILE A 6 -2.59 1.61 32.73
N PRO A 7 -3.46 2.32 33.46
CA PRO A 7 -3.39 2.42 34.93
C PRO A 7 -3.60 1.09 35.68
N PHE A 8 -4.05 0.03 35.00
CA PHE A 8 -4.26 -1.30 35.57
C PHE A 8 -3.20 -2.34 35.17
N LEU A 9 -2.37 -2.08 34.16
CA LEU A 9 -1.32 -3.01 33.76
C LEU A 9 -0.04 -2.72 34.54
N LYS A 10 0.39 -3.72 35.29
CA LYS A 10 1.62 -3.70 36.10
C LYS A 10 2.87 -3.55 35.23
N THR A 11 3.90 -2.90 35.75
CA THR A 11 5.23 -2.76 35.12
C THR A 11 6.14 -3.94 35.48
N LEU A 12 7.39 -3.96 34.99
CA LEU A 12 8.41 -4.93 35.48
C LEU A 12 8.75 -4.73 36.95
N GLU A 13 8.65 -3.50 37.44
CA GLU A 13 9.00 -3.15 38.82
C GLU A 13 7.97 -3.73 39.81
N ASP A 14 6.75 -3.99 39.34
CA ASP A 14 5.72 -4.66 40.12
C ASP A 14 5.98 -6.16 40.24
N LYS A 15 6.03 -6.65 41.48
CA LYS A 15 6.19 -8.08 41.77
C LYS A 15 5.15 -8.92 41.02
N LEU A 16 5.65 -9.95 40.33
CA LEU A 16 4.81 -11.03 39.80
C LEU A 16 4.22 -11.85 40.96
N PRO A 17 3.09 -12.55 40.74
CA PRO A 17 2.54 -13.47 41.73
C PRO A 17 3.57 -14.51 42.21
N ASP A 18 3.43 -14.96 43.45
CA ASP A 18 4.34 -15.95 44.03
C ASP A 18 4.40 -17.22 43.16
N GLY A 19 5.62 -17.67 42.85
CA GLY A 19 5.87 -18.82 41.96
C GLY A 19 5.90 -18.49 40.47
N VAL A 20 5.59 -17.26 40.05
CA VAL A 20 5.68 -16.80 38.66
C VAL A 20 6.97 -16.02 38.44
N THR A 21 7.88 -16.58 37.63
CA THR A 21 9.20 -15.97 37.36
C THR A 21 9.23 -15.09 36.11
N HIS A 22 8.25 -15.26 35.20
CA HIS A 22 8.12 -14.52 33.95
C HIS A 22 6.63 -14.18 33.72
N PRO A 23 6.31 -13.07 33.02
CA PRO A 23 4.93 -12.79 32.64
C PRO A 23 4.34 -13.92 31.80
N THR A 24 3.13 -14.38 32.14
CA THR A 24 2.48 -15.48 31.40
C THR A 24 1.69 -14.99 30.20
N TRP A 25 1.26 -13.72 30.23
CA TRP A 25 0.53 -13.04 29.18
C TRP A 25 1.15 -11.68 28.85
N ILE A 26 1.09 -11.31 27.58
CA ILE A 26 1.52 -10.00 27.10
C ILE A 26 0.38 -9.27 26.41
N VAL A 27 0.26 -7.96 26.66
CA VAL A 27 -0.61 -7.07 25.89
C VAL A 27 0.20 -6.39 24.79
N LEU A 28 -0.25 -6.51 23.55
CA LEU A 28 0.31 -5.85 22.37
C LEU A 28 -0.77 -4.97 21.72
N ASP A 29 -0.44 -3.70 21.55
CA ASP A 29 -1.33 -2.72 20.93
C ASP A 29 -1.16 -2.67 19.41
N VAL A 30 -2.28 -2.67 18.70
CA VAL A 30 -2.38 -2.41 17.27
C VAL A 30 -3.28 -1.18 17.06
N THR A 31 -2.66 -0.05 16.76
CA THR A 31 -3.33 1.26 16.67
C THR A 31 -2.81 2.08 15.51
N GLY A 32 -3.62 3.03 15.01
CA GLY A 32 -3.23 3.92 13.93
C GLY A 32 -2.97 3.19 12.61
N SER A 33 -1.97 3.66 11.86
CA SER A 33 -1.58 3.13 10.55
C SER A 33 -0.16 2.53 10.58
N TYR A 34 0.12 1.60 9.67
CA TYR A 34 1.39 0.89 9.60
C TYR A 34 1.98 1.01 8.20
N ALA A 35 3.09 1.74 8.06
CA ALA A 35 3.88 1.65 6.83
C ALA A 35 4.54 0.26 6.74
N ALA A 36 4.74 -0.24 5.52
CA ALA A 36 5.30 -1.58 5.34
C ALA A 36 6.69 -1.75 5.98
N ARG A 37 7.56 -0.76 5.84
CA ARG A 37 8.96 -0.79 6.33
C ARG A 37 9.44 0.58 6.78
N GLN A 38 10.48 0.59 7.60
CA GLN A 38 11.14 1.83 8.02
C GLN A 38 11.89 2.51 6.85
N PRO A 39 11.92 3.86 6.79
CA PRO A 39 12.69 4.57 5.77
C PRO A 39 14.16 4.18 5.78
N SER A 40 14.78 4.04 4.60
CA SER A 40 16.22 3.76 4.49
C SER A 40 17.12 4.91 4.97
N ASN A 41 16.57 6.10 5.18
CA ASN A 41 17.30 7.27 5.68
C ASN A 41 17.22 7.33 7.22
N PRO A 42 18.34 7.22 7.96
CA PRO A 42 18.36 7.22 9.42
C PRO A 42 17.75 8.47 10.07
N ILE A 43 17.89 9.64 9.45
CA ILE A 43 17.28 10.88 9.98
C ILE A 43 15.76 10.80 9.85
N GLN A 44 15.27 10.31 8.71
CA GLN A 44 13.84 10.14 8.47
C GLN A 44 13.25 9.04 9.36
N ALA A 45 13.99 7.96 9.61
CA ALA A 45 13.59 6.91 10.54
C ALA A 45 13.56 7.38 12.00
N LEU A 46 14.43 8.32 12.40
CA LEU A 46 14.39 8.92 13.75
C LEU A 46 13.19 9.88 13.93
N LEU A 47 12.83 10.60 12.87
CA LEU A 47 11.70 11.52 12.84
C LEU A 47 10.36 10.78 12.70
N ASN A 48 10.33 9.68 11.96
CA ASN A 48 9.13 8.86 11.80
C ASN A 48 9.01 7.86 12.95
N ARG A 49 8.23 8.20 13.96
CA ARG A 49 8.01 7.37 15.16
C ARG A 49 6.82 6.40 15.02
N GLU A 50 6.24 6.32 13.83
CA GLU A 50 5.16 5.38 13.53
C GLU A 50 5.68 3.94 13.51
N GLU A 51 4.86 3.03 14.01
CA GLU A 51 5.14 1.60 13.94
C GLU A 51 5.02 1.13 12.49
N THR A 52 5.74 0.05 12.15
CA THR A 52 5.76 -0.50 10.78
C THR A 52 5.38 -1.96 10.79
N LEU A 53 4.90 -2.50 9.67
CA LEU A 53 4.64 -3.94 9.55
C LEU A 53 5.91 -4.75 9.82
N GLU A 54 7.07 -4.31 9.31
CA GLU A 54 8.39 -4.90 9.63
C GLU A 54 8.69 -4.88 11.14
N GLY A 55 8.39 -3.77 11.83
CA GLY A 55 8.58 -3.65 13.28
C GLY A 55 7.63 -4.54 14.08
N LEU A 56 6.37 -4.62 13.66
CA LEU A 56 5.35 -5.50 14.26
C LEU A 56 5.70 -6.98 14.05
N GLU A 57 6.09 -7.37 12.84
CA GLU A 57 6.57 -8.72 12.52
C GLU A 57 7.75 -9.10 13.43
N ALA A 58 8.75 -8.23 13.55
CA ALA A 58 9.90 -8.50 14.42
C ALA A 58 9.52 -8.66 15.91
N ARG A 59 8.47 -7.98 16.39
CA ARG A 59 7.95 -8.19 17.75
C ARG A 59 7.21 -9.52 17.85
N ILE A 60 6.38 -9.84 16.85
CA ILE A 60 5.63 -11.10 16.80
C ILE A 60 6.57 -12.30 16.77
N GLU A 61 7.66 -12.26 15.99
CA GLU A 61 8.67 -13.33 15.99
C GLU A 61 9.31 -13.55 17.37
N LYS A 62 9.60 -12.46 18.09
CA LYS A 62 10.12 -12.55 19.47
C LYS A 62 9.11 -13.16 20.43
N LEU A 63 7.84 -12.74 20.36
CA LEU A 63 6.76 -13.29 21.18
C LEU A 63 6.54 -14.78 20.87
N ARG A 64 6.55 -15.15 19.60
CA ARG A 64 6.43 -16.54 19.13
C ARG A 64 7.55 -17.41 19.70
N GLY A 65 8.80 -16.93 19.67
CA GLY A 65 9.98 -17.63 20.18
C GLY A 65 10.13 -17.65 21.71
N ALA A 66 9.34 -16.85 22.45
CA ALA A 66 9.44 -16.79 23.91
C ALA A 66 8.82 -18.05 24.55
N GLY A 67 9.67 -19.02 24.93
CA GLY A 67 9.21 -20.29 25.52
C GLY A 67 8.44 -20.16 26.84
N TRP A 68 8.63 -19.06 27.57
CA TRP A 68 7.93 -18.74 28.82
C TRP A 68 6.54 -18.13 28.61
N LEU A 69 6.23 -17.64 27.40
CA LEU A 69 5.00 -16.93 27.11
C LEU A 69 3.88 -17.92 26.77
N HIS A 70 2.74 -17.83 27.46
CA HIS A 70 1.57 -18.67 27.21
C HIS A 70 0.62 -18.03 26.19
N GLY A 71 0.25 -16.77 26.39
CA GLY A 71 -0.73 -16.08 25.54
C GLY A 71 -0.41 -14.61 25.29
N VAL A 72 -1.04 -14.06 24.25
CA VAL A 72 -0.93 -12.65 23.90
C VAL A 72 -2.34 -12.08 23.69
N LEU A 73 -2.63 -11.00 24.41
CA LEU A 73 -3.80 -10.17 24.16
C LEU A 73 -3.42 -9.09 23.14
N ILE A 74 -4.05 -9.10 21.98
CA ILE A 74 -3.89 -8.10 20.93
C ILE A 74 -5.01 -7.09 21.07
N ARG A 75 -4.70 -5.88 21.51
CA ARG A 75 -5.69 -4.81 21.58
C ARG A 75 -5.69 -4.04 20.27
N ILE A 76 -6.81 -4.09 19.56
CA ILE A 76 -6.99 -3.38 18.29
C ILE A 76 -7.97 -2.23 18.53
N SER A 77 -7.45 -1.02 18.58
CA SER A 77 -8.22 0.20 18.90
C SER A 77 -7.71 1.37 18.08
N GLU A 78 -8.61 2.24 17.61
CA GLU A 78 -8.24 3.40 16.77
C GLU A 78 -7.37 2.99 15.55
N PHE A 79 -7.59 1.79 15.02
CA PHE A 79 -6.86 1.28 13.86
C PHE A 79 -7.36 1.98 12.59
N THR A 80 -6.45 2.62 11.88
CA THR A 80 -6.72 3.42 10.68
C THR A 80 -5.96 2.91 9.45
N GLY A 81 -5.34 1.72 9.54
CA GLY A 81 -4.71 1.07 8.39
C GLY A 81 -5.72 0.64 7.32
N SER A 82 -5.27 0.59 6.08
CA SER A 82 -6.05 0.10 4.95
C SER A 82 -6.40 -1.39 5.06
N PRO A 83 -7.35 -1.88 4.24
CA PRO A 83 -7.64 -3.31 4.17
C PRO A 83 -6.42 -4.19 3.84
N ALA A 84 -5.52 -3.74 2.96
CA ALA A 84 -4.29 -4.50 2.66
C ALA A 84 -3.34 -4.56 3.87
N THR A 85 -3.26 -3.47 4.65
CA THR A 85 -2.49 -3.43 5.90
C THR A 85 -3.13 -4.33 6.96
N ALA A 86 -4.46 -4.29 7.11
CA ALA A 86 -5.21 -5.17 8.00
C ALA A 86 -5.01 -6.65 7.63
N HIS A 87 -5.01 -6.99 6.34
CA HIS A 87 -4.72 -8.35 5.86
C HIS A 87 -3.28 -8.79 6.15
N ALA A 88 -2.29 -7.89 6.09
CA ALA A 88 -0.94 -8.22 6.53
C ALA A 88 -0.88 -8.48 8.05
N ILE A 89 -1.55 -7.65 8.85
CA ILE A 89 -1.66 -7.88 10.31
C ILE A 89 -2.38 -9.20 10.60
N ARG A 90 -3.45 -9.53 9.86
CA ARG A 90 -4.14 -10.83 9.92
C ARG A 90 -3.14 -11.98 9.76
N GLY A 91 -2.30 -11.93 8.73
CA GLY A 91 -1.25 -12.94 8.49
C GLY A 91 -0.25 -13.05 9.64
N LEU A 92 0.16 -11.92 10.22
CA LEU A 92 1.06 -11.90 11.37
C LEU A 92 0.41 -12.46 12.64
N LEU A 93 -0.87 -12.15 12.89
CA LEU A 93 -1.60 -12.68 14.06
C LEU A 93 -1.89 -14.17 13.91
N ALA A 94 -2.25 -14.63 12.70
CA ALA A 94 -2.38 -16.05 12.38
C ALA A 94 -1.07 -16.78 12.61
N HIS A 95 0.05 -16.18 12.17
CA HIS A 95 1.36 -16.71 12.48
C HIS A 95 1.58 -16.79 14.00
N LEU A 96 1.31 -15.76 14.79
CA LEU A 96 1.47 -15.85 16.24
C LEU A 96 0.60 -16.95 16.87
N ALA A 97 -0.63 -17.12 16.38
CA ALA A 97 -1.64 -18.06 16.87
C ALA A 97 -1.26 -19.54 16.67
N GLU A 98 -0.38 -19.86 15.72
CA GLU A 98 0.14 -21.22 15.55
C GLU A 98 0.97 -21.70 16.77
N ALA A 99 1.55 -20.78 17.55
CA ALA A 99 2.47 -21.11 18.64
C ALA A 99 2.01 -20.63 20.03
N LYS A 100 1.13 -19.64 20.07
CA LYS A 100 0.65 -18.98 21.29
C LYS A 100 -0.86 -18.90 21.26
N ARG A 101 -1.51 -18.87 22.42
CA ARG A 101 -2.92 -18.47 22.48
C ARG A 101 -3.00 -16.96 22.20
N VAL A 102 -3.80 -16.55 21.22
CA VAL A 102 -3.92 -15.14 20.85
C VAL A 102 -5.38 -14.71 20.94
N VAL A 103 -5.65 -13.68 21.75
CA VAL A 103 -6.98 -13.11 21.93
C VAL A 103 -6.97 -11.71 21.33
N ALA A 104 -7.80 -11.44 20.33
CA ALA A 104 -7.97 -10.11 19.76
C ALA A 104 -9.09 -9.38 20.50
N TYR A 105 -8.77 -8.27 21.16
CA TYR A 105 -9.71 -7.44 21.90
C TYR A 105 -10.01 -6.13 21.16
N LEU A 106 -11.28 -5.94 20.79
CA LEU A 106 -11.74 -4.88 19.89
C LEU A 106 -12.82 -4.02 20.58
N PRO A 107 -12.46 -2.87 21.17
CA PRO A 107 -13.43 -1.86 21.57
C PRO A 107 -14.21 -1.24 20.41
N GLN A 108 -13.69 -1.35 19.18
CA GLN A 108 -14.32 -0.88 17.95
C GLN A 108 -14.35 -2.01 16.92
N LEU A 109 -15.53 -2.55 16.64
CA LEU A 109 -15.76 -3.56 15.62
C LEU A 109 -15.93 -2.88 14.25
N THR A 110 -14.81 -2.46 13.66
CA THR A 110 -14.76 -1.90 12.31
C THR A 110 -14.39 -2.96 11.28
N MET A 111 -14.73 -2.71 10.00
CA MET A 111 -14.36 -3.59 8.87
C MET A 111 -12.88 -4.01 8.89
N THR A 112 -11.96 -3.06 9.12
CA THR A 112 -10.51 -3.31 9.09
C THR A 112 -9.98 -3.88 10.40
N ALA A 113 -10.56 -3.51 11.56
CA ALA A 113 -10.20 -4.12 12.84
C ALA A 113 -10.59 -5.60 12.88
N LEU A 114 -11.81 -5.93 12.42
CA LEU A 114 -12.29 -7.31 12.28
C LEU A 114 -11.41 -8.11 11.30
N LEU A 115 -11.03 -7.51 10.17
CA LEU A 115 -10.12 -8.14 9.21
C LEU A 115 -8.76 -8.45 9.85
N ALA A 116 -8.13 -7.49 10.53
CA ALA A 116 -6.88 -7.73 11.24
C ALA A 116 -7.02 -8.82 12.31
N ALA A 117 -8.11 -8.78 13.09
CA ALA A 117 -8.42 -9.74 14.14
C ALA A 117 -8.69 -11.16 13.62
N SER A 118 -9.15 -11.30 12.38
CA SER A 118 -9.50 -12.60 11.76
C SER A 118 -8.29 -13.54 11.59
N GLY A 119 -7.08 -13.11 11.93
CA GLY A 119 -5.93 -14.00 12.09
C GLY A 119 -6.00 -14.85 13.37
N THR A 120 -6.92 -14.53 14.29
CA THR A 120 -7.13 -15.25 15.54
C THR A 120 -8.51 -15.91 15.54
N THR A 121 -8.65 -17.00 16.31
CA THR A 121 -9.95 -17.65 16.51
C THR A 121 -10.73 -17.03 17.67
N GLU A 122 -10.07 -16.28 18.56
CA GLU A 122 -10.68 -15.59 19.70
C GLU A 122 -10.74 -14.08 19.41
N ILE A 123 -11.95 -13.57 19.15
CA ILE A 123 -12.25 -12.15 18.91
C ILE A 123 -13.24 -11.70 19.98
N VAL A 124 -12.82 -10.79 20.83
CA VAL A 124 -13.56 -10.36 22.02
C VAL A 124 -13.81 -8.87 21.95
N ALA A 125 -14.98 -8.43 22.42
CA ALA A 125 -15.34 -7.02 22.50
C ALA A 125 -15.97 -6.71 23.86
N PRO A 126 -15.77 -5.51 24.44
CA PRO A 126 -16.51 -5.09 25.63
C PRO A 126 -17.99 -4.91 25.30
N GLU A 127 -18.85 -4.93 26.32
CA GLU A 127 -20.30 -4.72 26.16
C GLU A 127 -20.62 -3.41 25.42
N SER A 128 -19.84 -2.36 25.70
CA SER A 128 -19.98 -1.02 25.12
C SER A 128 -19.24 -0.84 23.78
N ALA A 129 -18.85 -1.91 23.09
CA ALA A 129 -18.09 -1.77 21.86
C ALA A 129 -18.88 -1.04 20.77
N ASP A 130 -18.19 -0.13 20.05
CA ASP A 130 -18.75 0.52 18.87
C ASP A 130 -18.78 -0.49 17.72
N VAL A 131 -19.95 -0.71 17.11
CA VAL A 131 -20.11 -1.64 15.99
C VAL A 131 -20.31 -0.88 14.69
N MET A 132 -19.39 -1.02 13.74
CA MET A 132 -19.38 -0.32 12.46
C MET A 132 -18.95 -1.26 11.33
N VAL A 133 -19.91 -2.03 10.83
CA VAL A 133 -19.72 -3.02 9.75
C VAL A 133 -20.61 -2.68 8.53
N PRO A 134 -20.45 -1.51 7.89
CA PRO A 134 -21.36 -1.05 6.83
C PRO A 134 -21.02 -1.56 5.42
N GLY A 135 -19.96 -2.37 5.26
CA GLY A 135 -19.47 -2.82 3.96
C GLY A 135 -18.47 -1.87 3.30
N PHE A 136 -18.30 -1.98 1.97
CA PHE A 136 -17.33 -1.18 1.21
C PHE A 136 -18.05 -0.23 0.23
N ALA A 137 -17.63 1.03 0.21
CA ALA A 137 -18.19 2.02 -0.70
C ALA A 137 -17.13 2.98 -1.23
N VAL A 138 -17.38 3.56 -2.41
CA VAL A 138 -16.58 4.68 -2.95
C VAL A 138 -17.51 5.82 -3.34
N GLN A 139 -17.12 7.05 -3.00
CA GLN A 139 -17.87 8.25 -3.37
C GLN A 139 -16.95 9.29 -4.03
N PRO A 140 -16.61 9.13 -5.32
CA PRO A 140 -15.78 10.08 -6.02
C PRO A 140 -16.53 11.39 -6.31
N THR A 141 -15.90 12.52 -6.01
CA THR A 141 -16.38 13.84 -6.42
C THR A 141 -15.89 14.17 -7.82
N PHE A 142 -16.84 14.41 -8.74
CA PHE A 142 -16.57 14.90 -10.09
C PHE A 142 -16.55 16.42 -10.12
N LEU A 143 -15.47 16.98 -10.65
CA LEU A 143 -15.18 18.41 -10.70
C LEU A 143 -15.37 19.00 -12.09
N GLY A 144 -15.67 18.20 -13.13
CA GLY A 144 -15.75 18.70 -14.51
C GLY A 144 -16.74 19.85 -14.68
N ALA A 145 -17.94 19.75 -14.09
CA ALA A 145 -18.93 20.83 -14.12
C ALA A 145 -18.43 22.09 -13.40
N PHE A 146 -17.79 21.92 -12.24
CA PHE A 146 -17.20 23.02 -11.48
C PHE A 146 -16.07 23.71 -12.25
N LEU A 147 -15.14 22.94 -12.80
CA LEU A 147 -14.00 23.47 -13.56
C LEU A 147 -14.50 24.22 -14.81
N LYS A 148 -15.40 23.61 -15.58
CA LYS A 148 -16.01 24.21 -16.77
C LYS A 148 -16.75 25.51 -16.43
N LYS A 149 -17.52 25.54 -15.34
CA LYS A 149 -18.19 26.75 -14.84
C LYS A 149 -17.18 27.88 -14.56
N ASN A 150 -15.98 27.55 -14.10
CA ASN A 150 -14.90 28.51 -13.86
C ASN A 150 -14.00 28.77 -15.08
N GLY A 151 -14.39 28.32 -16.29
CA GLY A 151 -13.61 28.57 -17.51
C GLY A 151 -12.36 27.69 -17.65
N ILE A 152 -12.29 26.59 -16.88
CA ILE A 152 -11.23 25.59 -16.95
C ILE A 152 -11.83 24.35 -17.59
N GLU A 153 -11.48 24.09 -18.84
CA GLU A 153 -11.77 22.82 -19.50
C GLU A 153 -10.66 21.81 -19.19
N PHE A 154 -10.90 20.53 -19.47
CA PHE A 154 -9.89 19.49 -19.28
C PHE A 154 -9.88 18.52 -20.48
N GLU A 155 -8.80 18.54 -21.25
CA GLU A 155 -8.60 17.58 -22.32
C GLU A 155 -8.11 16.26 -21.74
N ASN A 156 -8.90 15.20 -21.93
CA ASN A 156 -8.62 13.87 -21.41
C ASN A 156 -8.58 12.88 -22.59
N LEU A 157 -7.37 12.54 -23.02
CA LEU A 157 -7.09 11.52 -24.01
C LEU A 157 -6.74 10.22 -23.29
N ARG A 158 -7.58 9.20 -23.41
CA ARG A 158 -7.44 7.95 -22.66
C ARG A 158 -7.58 6.74 -23.55
N ILE A 159 -6.87 5.66 -23.20
CA ILE A 159 -7.10 4.37 -23.81
C ILE A 159 -8.42 3.80 -23.30
N ARG A 160 -9.37 3.61 -24.23
CA ARG A 160 -10.60 2.85 -24.00
C ARG A 160 -11.42 3.37 -22.79
N GLU A 161 -12.48 2.65 -22.45
CA GLU A 161 -13.56 3.11 -21.56
C GLU A 161 -13.22 3.05 -20.06
N TYR A 162 -12.46 2.04 -19.61
CA TYR A 162 -12.22 1.84 -18.19
C TYR A 162 -11.11 2.74 -17.61
N LYS A 163 -10.27 3.37 -18.44
CA LYS A 163 -9.23 4.26 -17.91
C LYS A 163 -9.83 5.54 -17.35
N ALA A 164 -10.13 5.56 -16.06
CA ALA A 164 -10.89 6.62 -15.40
C ALA A 164 -10.05 7.65 -14.63
N ALA A 165 -8.72 7.54 -14.68
CA ALA A 165 -7.76 8.37 -13.93
C ALA A 165 -8.04 9.89 -13.98
N LEU A 166 -8.43 10.44 -15.13
CA LEU A 166 -8.69 11.87 -15.32
C LEU A 166 -10.18 12.21 -15.51
N THR A 167 -11.10 11.25 -15.37
CA THR A 167 -12.54 11.49 -15.59
C THR A 167 -13.12 12.42 -14.55
N ARG A 168 -12.65 12.36 -13.29
CA ARG A 168 -13.09 13.27 -12.24
C ARG A 168 -12.86 14.75 -12.57
N PHE A 169 -11.92 15.08 -13.45
CA PHE A 169 -11.64 16.47 -13.86
C PHE A 169 -12.29 16.84 -15.19
N SER A 170 -12.52 15.86 -16.06
CA SER A 170 -13.04 16.09 -17.42
C SER A 170 -14.55 15.85 -17.56
N GLN A 171 -15.15 15.05 -16.67
CA GLN A 171 -16.56 14.69 -16.70
C GLN A 171 -17.31 15.31 -15.51
N GLU A 172 -18.62 15.48 -15.69
CA GLU A 172 -19.52 16.02 -14.67
C GLU A 172 -20.05 14.94 -13.72
N HIS A 173 -20.05 13.67 -14.16
CA HIS A 173 -20.54 12.52 -13.41
C HIS A 173 -19.81 11.23 -13.85
N MET A 174 -20.02 10.15 -13.09
CA MET A 174 -19.47 8.83 -13.37
C MET A 174 -20.13 8.18 -14.59
N ASP A 175 -19.32 7.76 -15.57
CA ASP A 175 -19.76 6.96 -16.71
C ASP A 175 -20.02 5.47 -16.34
N GLU A 176 -20.74 4.75 -17.21
CA GLU A 176 -21.16 3.36 -16.97
C GLU A 176 -19.98 2.40 -16.81
N ALA A 177 -18.93 2.55 -17.62
CA ALA A 177 -17.73 1.72 -17.54
C ALA A 177 -16.99 1.92 -16.20
N ASN A 178 -16.90 3.15 -15.71
CA ASN A 178 -16.31 3.41 -14.41
C ASN A 178 -17.18 2.88 -13.27
N ARG A 179 -18.51 2.97 -13.39
CA ARG A 179 -19.42 2.35 -12.43
C ARG A 179 -19.25 0.83 -12.39
N GLU A 180 -19.21 0.17 -13.54
CA GLU A 180 -19.02 -1.28 -13.65
C GLU A 180 -17.72 -1.74 -12.96
N GLN A 181 -16.58 -1.11 -13.27
CA GLN A 181 -15.30 -1.54 -12.68
C GLN A 181 -15.23 -1.26 -11.18
N LEU A 182 -15.80 -0.16 -10.69
CA LEU A 182 -15.81 0.16 -9.26
C LEU A 182 -16.73 -0.79 -8.50
N THR A 183 -17.89 -1.13 -9.05
CA THR A 183 -18.77 -2.16 -8.49
C THR A 183 -18.07 -3.52 -8.45
N ALA A 184 -17.41 -3.93 -9.53
CA ALA A 184 -16.65 -5.18 -9.56
C ALA A 184 -15.53 -5.20 -8.50
N TYR A 185 -14.78 -4.10 -8.39
CA TYR A 185 -13.73 -3.96 -7.38
C TYR A 185 -14.28 -4.06 -5.95
N LEU A 186 -15.36 -3.33 -5.64
CA LEU A 186 -16.03 -3.37 -4.33
C LEU A 186 -16.54 -4.78 -3.99
N ASN A 187 -17.18 -5.46 -4.94
CA ASN A 187 -17.61 -6.86 -4.77
C ASN A 187 -16.43 -7.79 -4.48
N GLY A 188 -15.27 -7.56 -5.11
CA GLY A 188 -14.03 -8.29 -4.82
C GLY A 188 -13.57 -8.09 -3.38
N LEU A 189 -13.60 -6.85 -2.87
CA LEU A 189 -13.25 -6.56 -1.46
C LEU A 189 -14.23 -7.22 -0.48
N GLU A 190 -15.54 -7.15 -0.75
CA GLU A 190 -16.55 -7.83 0.08
C GLU A 190 -16.38 -9.34 0.08
N THR A 191 -16.03 -9.92 -1.07
CA THR A 191 -15.75 -11.35 -1.18
C THR A 191 -14.55 -11.74 -0.35
N ALA A 192 -13.45 -11.01 -0.48
CA ALA A 192 -12.25 -11.24 0.33
C ALA A 192 -12.55 -11.14 1.84
N TRP A 193 -13.30 -10.11 2.25
CA TRP A 193 -13.69 -9.91 3.65
C TRP A 193 -14.56 -11.03 4.19
N ALA A 194 -15.57 -11.45 3.42
CA ALA A 194 -16.41 -12.56 3.82
C ALA A 194 -15.60 -13.87 3.95
N LEU A 195 -14.68 -14.14 3.03
CA LEU A 195 -13.83 -15.34 3.08
C LEU A 195 -12.88 -15.32 4.30
N ASP A 196 -12.19 -14.20 4.54
CA ASP A 196 -11.23 -14.08 5.66
C ASP A 196 -11.91 -14.25 7.02
N LEU A 197 -13.09 -13.65 7.20
CA LEU A 197 -13.85 -13.79 8.45
C LEU A 197 -14.58 -15.13 8.53
N ALA A 198 -15.07 -15.69 7.42
CA ALA A 198 -15.66 -17.03 7.42
C ALA A 198 -14.66 -18.09 7.89
N ASP A 199 -13.43 -18.03 7.39
CA ASP A 199 -12.30 -18.88 7.79
C ASP A 199 -12.01 -18.75 9.29
N ALA A 200 -11.87 -17.53 9.79
CA ALA A 200 -11.59 -17.26 11.20
C ALA A 200 -12.70 -17.75 12.15
N ARG A 201 -13.94 -17.73 11.69
CA ARG A 201 -15.14 -18.09 12.48
C ARG A 201 -15.59 -19.53 12.27
N GLY A 202 -15.02 -20.26 11.30
CA GLY A 202 -15.44 -21.61 10.94
C GLY A 202 -16.87 -21.67 10.40
N VAL A 203 -17.31 -20.64 9.67
CA VAL A 203 -18.66 -20.55 9.08
C VAL A 203 -18.59 -20.51 7.55
N SER A 204 -19.75 -20.60 6.88
CA SER A 204 -19.81 -20.45 5.42
C SER A 204 -19.60 -18.99 5.00
N GLU A 205 -19.11 -18.77 3.77
CA GLU A 205 -19.01 -17.44 3.16
C GLU A 205 -20.36 -16.70 3.18
N ASN A 206 -21.47 -17.39 2.88
CA ASN A 206 -22.80 -16.80 2.91
C ASN A 206 -23.21 -16.32 4.32
N ALA A 207 -22.83 -17.06 5.35
CA ALA A 207 -23.06 -16.64 6.73
C ALA A 207 -22.24 -15.38 7.05
N ALA A 208 -20.97 -15.34 6.63
CA ALA A 208 -20.12 -14.16 6.84
C ALA A 208 -20.62 -12.92 6.08
N ARG A 209 -21.08 -13.10 4.84
CA ARG A 209 -21.71 -12.02 4.05
C ARG A 209 -22.94 -11.44 4.72
N SER A 210 -23.70 -12.26 5.45
CA SER A 210 -24.91 -11.80 6.13
C SER A 210 -24.61 -10.72 7.18
N TRP A 211 -23.40 -10.71 7.77
CA TRP A 211 -22.99 -9.70 8.74
C TRP A 211 -22.93 -8.28 8.16
N LEU A 212 -22.68 -8.14 6.85
CA LEU A 212 -22.69 -6.82 6.17
C LEU A 212 -24.10 -6.24 6.03
N THR A 213 -25.12 -7.08 6.15
CA THR A 213 -26.53 -6.71 5.98
C THR A 213 -27.36 -6.89 7.26
N GLY A 214 -26.76 -7.45 8.31
CA GLY A 214 -27.39 -7.70 9.59
C GLY A 214 -27.47 -6.45 10.47
N GLU A 215 -28.43 -6.44 11.39
CA GLU A 215 -28.59 -5.37 12.38
C GLU A 215 -27.58 -5.55 13.54
N LEU A 216 -26.30 -5.37 13.26
CA LEU A 216 -25.23 -5.47 14.25
C LEU A 216 -25.01 -4.12 14.93
N THR A 217 -25.82 -3.82 15.95
CA THR A 217 -25.76 -2.53 16.67
C THR A 217 -25.07 -2.61 18.03
N SER A 218 -24.66 -3.80 18.48
CA SER A 218 -24.00 -4.01 19.78
C SER A 218 -23.05 -5.21 19.75
N ALA A 219 -22.14 -5.28 20.72
CA ALA A 219 -21.26 -6.44 20.90
C ALA A 219 -22.06 -7.73 21.11
N GLN A 220 -23.18 -7.67 21.84
CA GLN A 220 -24.06 -8.84 22.03
C GLN A 220 -24.70 -9.29 20.72
N ALA A 221 -25.18 -8.36 19.89
CA ALA A 221 -25.71 -8.71 18.57
C ALA A 221 -24.63 -9.34 17.66
N ALA A 222 -23.39 -8.82 17.73
CA ALA A 222 -22.25 -9.40 17.02
C ALA A 222 -21.90 -10.81 17.53
N LEU A 223 -22.03 -11.07 18.84
CA LEU A 223 -21.84 -12.39 19.42
C LEU A 223 -22.93 -13.36 18.97
N ASP A 224 -24.20 -12.96 19.05
CA ASP A 224 -25.35 -13.78 18.68
C ASP A 224 -25.33 -14.14 17.18
N ALA A 225 -24.84 -13.22 16.33
CA ALA A 225 -24.62 -13.46 14.92
C ALA A 225 -23.37 -14.30 14.60
N GLY A 226 -22.54 -14.62 15.61
CA GLY A 226 -21.32 -15.41 15.47
C GLY A 226 -20.11 -14.65 14.88
N LEU A 227 -20.19 -13.32 14.76
CA LEU A 227 -19.10 -12.47 14.26
C LEU A 227 -17.93 -12.39 15.25
N ILE A 228 -18.21 -12.37 16.55
CA ILE A 228 -17.21 -12.39 17.64
C ILE A 228 -17.37 -13.64 18.51
N THR A 229 -16.36 -14.01 19.31
CA THR A 229 -16.44 -15.18 20.22
C THR A 229 -17.01 -14.87 21.59
N GLN A 230 -16.82 -13.65 22.08
CA GLN A 230 -17.16 -13.32 23.46
C GLN A 230 -17.40 -11.83 23.65
N VAL A 231 -18.32 -11.50 24.55
CA VAL A 231 -18.44 -10.17 25.14
C VAL A 231 -17.80 -10.21 26.52
N ALA A 232 -16.74 -9.44 26.73
CA ALA A 232 -15.99 -9.36 27.99
C ALA A 232 -15.10 -8.10 28.02
N TYR A 233 -14.77 -7.63 29.21
CA TYR A 233 -13.80 -6.58 29.44
C TYR A 233 -12.36 -7.12 29.48
N GLU A 234 -11.38 -6.24 29.28
CA GLU A 234 -9.95 -6.59 29.23
C GLU A 234 -9.49 -7.35 30.49
N ASP A 235 -9.91 -6.93 31.67
CA ASP A 235 -9.55 -7.50 32.97
C ASP A 235 -10.14 -8.89 33.23
N GLU A 236 -11.18 -9.29 32.48
CA GLU A 236 -11.75 -10.63 32.53
C GLU A 236 -10.95 -11.64 31.68
N LEU A 237 -10.12 -11.15 30.74
CA LEU A 237 -9.37 -11.97 29.79
C LEU A 237 -7.95 -12.28 30.29
N VAL A 238 -7.38 -11.41 31.11
CA VAL A 238 -5.98 -11.47 31.51
C VAL A 238 -5.80 -11.42 33.03
N GLY A 239 -4.81 -12.13 33.56
CA GLY A 239 -4.57 -12.27 35.00
C GLY A 239 -3.46 -11.37 35.57
N PRO A 240 -3.14 -11.47 36.87
CA PRO A 240 -2.13 -10.63 37.55
C PRO A 240 -0.67 -10.81 37.05
N GLY A 241 -0.40 -11.87 36.27
CA GLY A 241 0.87 -12.14 35.61
C GLY A 241 1.03 -11.47 34.23
N THR A 242 0.06 -10.64 33.82
CA THR A 242 0.05 -9.98 32.50
C THR A 242 0.87 -8.70 32.54
N ARG A 243 1.61 -8.42 31.46
CA ARG A 243 2.41 -7.20 31.30
C ARG A 243 2.25 -6.60 29.90
N PRO A 244 2.36 -5.28 29.73
CA PRO A 244 2.41 -4.68 28.40
C PRO A 244 3.74 -5.02 27.71
N ILE A 245 3.76 -5.12 26.37
CA ILE A 245 4.98 -5.50 25.63
C ILE A 245 6.18 -4.59 25.94
N ALA A 246 5.94 -3.30 26.18
CA ALA A 246 6.99 -2.34 26.54
C ALA A 246 7.74 -2.73 27.82
N ALA A 247 7.05 -3.39 28.77
CA ALA A 247 7.63 -3.87 30.00
C ALA A 247 8.33 -5.23 29.83
N VAL A 248 8.46 -5.82 28.64
CA VAL A 248 9.17 -7.11 28.50
C VAL A 248 10.19 -7.09 27.38
N LEU A 249 10.50 -5.91 26.84
CA LEU A 249 11.42 -5.77 25.72
C LEU A 249 12.81 -6.38 26.03
N ASP A 250 13.31 -6.21 27.25
CA ASP A 250 14.60 -6.76 27.69
C ASP A 250 14.58 -8.30 27.74
N LEU A 251 13.45 -8.89 28.17
CA LEU A 251 13.25 -10.34 28.18
C LEU A 251 13.11 -10.93 26.76
N LEU A 252 12.74 -10.09 25.80
CA LEU A 252 12.60 -10.42 24.38
C LEU A 252 13.87 -10.09 23.57
N MET A 253 14.94 -9.62 24.21
CA MET A 253 16.22 -9.37 23.54
C MET A 253 16.92 -10.71 23.24
N PRO A 254 17.39 -10.92 21.99
CA PRO A 254 18.08 -12.16 21.64
C PRO A 254 19.40 -12.27 22.41
N GLN A 255 19.67 -13.45 22.97
CA GLN A 255 20.88 -13.75 23.75
C GLN A 255 22.16 -13.84 22.90
N LYS A 256 22.06 -13.87 21.56
CA LYS A 256 23.17 -13.69 20.59
C LYS A 256 22.60 -13.47 19.19
N PRO A 257 23.15 -12.58 18.36
CA PRO A 257 22.84 -12.57 16.95
C PRO A 257 23.35 -13.86 16.30
N SER A 258 22.45 -14.61 15.65
CA SER A 258 22.83 -15.59 14.62
C SER A 258 23.71 -14.86 13.61
N GLN A 259 24.90 -15.39 13.31
CA GLN A 259 25.68 -14.90 12.17
C GLN A 259 25.24 -15.69 10.94
N PRO A 260 24.46 -15.12 10.01
CA PRO A 260 24.19 -15.81 8.77
C PRO A 260 25.44 -15.62 7.90
N LYS A 261 26.22 -16.69 7.77
CA LYS A 261 27.14 -16.88 6.64
C LYS A 261 26.38 -17.10 5.31
N ALA A 262 25.04 -17.16 5.36
CA ALA A 262 24.17 -17.27 4.20
C ALA A 262 23.91 -15.91 3.52
N GLY A 263 23.49 -15.93 2.25
CA GLY A 263 23.09 -14.73 1.53
C GLY A 263 21.88 -14.02 2.13
N ARG A 264 21.48 -12.89 1.53
CA ARG A 264 20.40 -12.01 2.01
C ARG A 264 19.41 -11.67 0.91
N VAL A 265 18.24 -11.17 1.30
CA VAL A 265 17.21 -10.64 0.38
C VAL A 265 17.24 -9.12 0.41
N ALA A 266 17.33 -8.49 -0.76
CA ALA A 266 17.19 -7.03 -0.88
C ALA A 266 15.71 -6.66 -1.03
N VAL A 267 15.23 -5.66 -0.31
CA VAL A 267 13.91 -5.07 -0.53
C VAL A 267 14.07 -3.70 -1.18
N VAL A 268 13.47 -3.51 -2.36
CA VAL A 268 13.43 -2.23 -3.08
C VAL A 268 11.99 -1.76 -3.16
N SER A 269 11.73 -0.55 -2.67
CA SER A 269 10.38 0.01 -2.61
C SER A 269 10.08 0.99 -3.76
N VAL A 270 8.90 0.87 -4.36
CA VAL A 270 8.32 1.79 -5.34
C VAL A 270 7.03 2.34 -4.74
N ILE A 271 7.15 3.43 -3.97
CA ILE A 271 6.05 3.99 -3.18
C ILE A 271 5.64 5.34 -3.75
N GLY A 272 4.33 5.51 -3.97
CA GLY A 272 3.69 6.71 -4.49
C GLY A 272 3.86 6.88 -6.00
N ALA A 273 3.62 8.10 -6.50
CA ALA A 273 3.57 8.36 -7.93
C ALA A 273 4.94 8.12 -8.60
N ILE A 274 4.94 7.39 -9.72
CA ILE A 274 6.17 7.10 -10.46
C ILE A 274 6.52 8.29 -11.35
N VAL A 275 7.71 8.85 -11.16
CA VAL A 275 8.19 10.05 -11.88
C VAL A 275 9.57 9.82 -12.46
N THR A 276 9.96 10.65 -13.43
CA THR A 276 11.34 10.68 -13.89
C THR A 276 12.23 11.40 -12.87
N GLY A 277 13.51 11.04 -12.82
CA GLY A 277 14.48 11.67 -11.91
C GLY A 277 14.56 10.98 -10.55
N LYS A 278 14.98 11.73 -9.52
CA LYS A 278 15.12 11.23 -8.14
C LYS A 278 13.77 11.15 -7.41
N SER A 279 13.64 10.18 -6.51
CA SER A 279 12.51 10.09 -5.58
C SER A 279 12.41 11.35 -4.71
N ARG A 280 11.19 11.74 -4.40
CA ARG A 280 10.88 12.92 -3.58
C ARG A 280 9.82 12.55 -2.57
N ASN A 281 9.89 13.13 -1.39
CA ASN A 281 8.79 13.09 -0.44
C ASN A 281 8.55 14.53 -0.01
N ASN A 282 7.43 15.13 -0.42
CA ASN A 282 7.12 16.48 0.02
C ASN A 282 6.61 16.41 1.47
N PRO A 283 7.30 16.99 2.45
CA PRO A 283 6.87 16.91 3.85
C PRO A 283 5.61 17.73 4.14
N LEU A 284 5.16 18.58 3.21
CA LEU A 284 3.95 19.37 3.36
C LEU A 284 2.73 18.61 2.81
N PRO A 285 1.73 18.29 3.64
CA PRO A 285 0.49 17.65 3.22
C PRO A 285 -0.39 18.69 2.50
N LEU A 286 -0.10 18.97 1.24
CA LEU A 286 -0.98 19.75 0.39
C LEU A 286 -2.06 18.82 -0.20
N PRO A 287 -3.34 19.02 0.12
CA PRO A 287 -4.40 18.20 -0.45
C PRO A 287 -4.35 18.28 -1.99
N LEU A 288 -4.39 17.13 -2.65
CA LEU A 288 -4.27 16.92 -4.11
C LEU A 288 -2.87 17.18 -4.73
N LEU A 289 -1.89 17.68 -3.98
CA LEU A 289 -0.57 18.12 -4.49
C LEU A 289 0.56 17.74 -3.51
N GLY A 290 0.62 16.49 -3.07
CA GLY A 290 1.67 16.06 -2.16
C GLY A 290 1.52 14.61 -1.75
N GLY A 291 2.59 13.86 -1.93
CA GLY A 291 2.71 12.45 -1.56
C GLY A 291 4.11 11.94 -1.91
N PRO A 292 4.46 10.72 -1.48
CA PRO A 292 5.69 10.07 -1.92
C PRO A 292 5.75 9.99 -3.44
N GLN A 293 6.94 10.16 -4.01
CA GLN A 293 7.21 9.97 -5.42
C GLN A 293 8.37 9.00 -5.60
N ALA A 294 8.12 7.94 -6.37
CA ALA A 294 9.12 6.97 -6.77
C ALA A 294 9.80 7.45 -8.06
N GLY A 295 10.98 8.05 -7.91
CA GLY A 295 11.76 8.53 -9.05
C GLY A 295 12.57 7.41 -9.71
N SER A 296 12.52 7.33 -11.03
CA SER A 296 13.25 6.32 -11.82
C SER A 296 14.73 6.22 -11.45
N ASP A 297 15.43 7.34 -11.26
CA ASP A 297 16.88 7.33 -11.00
C ASP A 297 17.20 6.68 -9.67
N THR A 298 16.38 6.95 -8.65
CA THR A 298 16.53 6.39 -7.31
C THR A 298 16.22 4.90 -7.30
N VAL A 299 15.10 4.48 -7.89
CA VAL A 299 14.67 3.08 -7.90
C VAL A 299 15.62 2.23 -8.76
N VAL A 300 15.98 2.70 -9.96
CA VAL A 300 16.94 2.01 -10.84
C VAL A 300 18.30 1.87 -10.17
N ALA A 301 18.80 2.90 -9.49
CA ALA A 301 20.06 2.80 -8.76
C ALA A 301 20.00 1.80 -7.60
N ALA A 302 18.87 1.73 -6.88
CA ALA A 302 18.65 0.73 -5.83
C ALA A 302 18.61 -0.70 -6.38
N LEU A 303 17.86 -0.95 -7.47
CA LEU A 303 17.81 -2.24 -8.15
C LEU A 303 19.19 -2.67 -8.66
N ARG A 304 19.92 -1.76 -9.32
CA ARG A 304 21.29 -2.03 -9.78
C ARG A 304 22.23 -2.38 -8.63
N ARG A 305 22.11 -1.71 -7.48
CA ARG A 305 22.90 -2.02 -6.29
C ARG A 305 22.57 -3.41 -5.75
N ALA A 306 21.29 -3.77 -5.65
CA ALA A 306 20.87 -5.10 -5.24
C ALA A 306 21.33 -6.20 -6.21
N LYS A 307 21.25 -5.95 -7.52
CA LYS A 307 21.76 -6.83 -8.58
C LYS A 307 23.26 -7.06 -8.46
N LYS A 308 24.05 -6.02 -8.20
CA LYS A 308 25.52 -6.10 -8.09
C LYS A 308 26.04 -6.64 -6.75
N ASP A 309 25.24 -6.62 -5.69
CA ASP A 309 25.69 -7.07 -4.36
C ASP A 309 25.76 -8.61 -4.26
N ASP A 310 26.95 -9.19 -4.19
CA ASP A 310 27.15 -10.66 -4.16
C ASP A 310 26.48 -11.36 -2.98
N LYS A 311 26.26 -10.64 -1.87
CA LYS A 311 25.54 -11.14 -0.71
C LYS A 311 24.03 -11.25 -0.98
N THR A 312 23.48 -10.39 -1.82
CA THR A 312 22.05 -10.42 -2.20
C THR A 312 21.79 -11.56 -3.17
N LYS A 313 20.92 -12.51 -2.80
CA LYS A 313 20.58 -13.68 -3.63
C LYS A 313 19.18 -13.59 -4.27
N ALA A 314 18.29 -12.80 -3.70
CA ALA A 314 16.99 -12.45 -4.28
C ALA A 314 16.65 -10.97 -4.02
N ILE A 315 15.71 -10.46 -4.80
CA ILE A 315 15.18 -9.10 -4.67
C ILE A 315 13.67 -9.19 -4.46
N VAL A 316 13.16 -8.51 -3.45
CA VAL A 316 11.74 -8.20 -3.31
C VAL A 316 11.51 -6.78 -3.81
N LEU A 317 10.67 -6.61 -4.83
CA LEU A 317 10.18 -5.32 -5.31
C LEU A 317 8.84 -5.04 -4.64
N TYR A 318 8.84 -4.23 -3.58
CA TYR A 318 7.60 -3.81 -2.92
C TYR A 318 7.01 -2.59 -3.65
N VAL A 319 5.83 -2.74 -4.24
CA VAL A 319 5.18 -1.72 -5.06
C VAL A 319 3.91 -1.25 -4.38
N ASP A 320 3.86 0.04 -4.05
CA ASP A 320 2.68 0.70 -3.50
C ASP A 320 2.44 2.01 -4.27
N SER A 321 1.91 1.87 -5.49
CA SER A 321 1.81 2.94 -6.48
C SER A 321 0.61 2.78 -7.40
N GLY A 322 -0.15 3.87 -7.57
CA GLY A 322 -1.17 4.01 -8.62
C GLY A 322 -0.58 4.22 -10.02
N GLY A 323 0.75 4.30 -10.16
CA GLY A 323 1.46 4.49 -11.41
C GLY A 323 2.00 5.90 -11.61
N GLY A 324 2.10 6.34 -12.87
CA GLY A 324 2.68 7.64 -13.23
C GLY A 324 3.33 7.61 -14.61
N SER A 325 4.53 8.16 -14.71
CA SER A 325 5.29 8.26 -15.97
C SER A 325 5.55 6.89 -16.59
N ALA A 326 5.11 6.72 -17.85
CA ALA A 326 5.35 5.51 -18.62
C ALA A 326 6.85 5.26 -18.86
N LEU A 327 7.62 6.32 -19.15
CA LEU A 327 9.07 6.22 -19.32
C LEU A 327 9.76 5.77 -18.04
N ALA A 328 9.45 6.39 -16.90
CA ALA A 328 10.05 6.01 -15.63
C ALA A 328 9.71 4.56 -15.25
N SER A 329 8.48 4.14 -15.50
CA SER A 329 8.04 2.76 -15.28
C SER A 329 8.79 1.78 -16.18
N ASP A 330 9.03 2.11 -17.44
CA ASP A 330 9.79 1.28 -18.39
C ASP A 330 11.27 1.14 -17.98
N LEU A 331 11.89 2.21 -17.50
CA LEU A 331 13.26 2.17 -17.00
C LEU A 331 13.41 1.29 -15.75
N ILE A 332 12.45 1.35 -14.82
CA ILE A 332 12.43 0.50 -13.63
C ILE A 332 12.16 -0.96 -14.02
N TRP A 333 11.15 -1.20 -14.86
CA TRP A 333 10.80 -2.51 -15.39
C TRP A 333 12.01 -3.19 -16.05
N ARG A 334 12.81 -2.44 -16.81
CA ARG A 334 13.99 -2.97 -17.49
C ARG A 334 14.99 -3.59 -16.50
N GLU A 335 15.15 -3.01 -15.31
CA GLU A 335 16.04 -3.56 -14.29
C GLU A 335 15.52 -4.86 -13.68
N VAL A 336 14.19 -4.97 -13.52
CA VAL A 336 13.49 -6.19 -13.09
C VAL A 336 13.64 -7.29 -14.14
N ALA A 337 13.28 -6.99 -15.39
CA ALA A 337 13.31 -7.94 -16.51
C ALA A 337 14.70 -8.46 -16.86
N THR A 338 15.75 -7.70 -16.56
CA THR A 338 17.16 -8.09 -16.82
C THR A 338 17.88 -8.58 -15.56
N SER A 339 17.16 -8.84 -14.47
CA SER A 339 17.76 -9.38 -13.25
C SER A 339 18.01 -10.88 -13.41
N GLU A 340 19.26 -11.30 -13.25
CA GLU A 340 19.63 -12.73 -13.15
C GLU A 340 19.24 -13.33 -11.80
N LYS A 341 19.14 -12.48 -10.77
CA LYS A 341 18.65 -12.86 -9.44
C LYS A 341 17.11 -12.89 -9.47
N PRO A 342 16.46 -13.86 -8.80
CA PRO A 342 15.00 -13.90 -8.72
C PRO A 342 14.47 -12.60 -8.11
N VAL A 343 13.54 -11.98 -8.83
CA VAL A 343 12.77 -10.83 -8.34
C VAL A 343 11.37 -11.32 -8.00
N VAL A 344 10.96 -11.14 -6.74
CA VAL A 344 9.57 -11.32 -6.29
C VAL A 344 8.96 -9.94 -6.15
N ALA A 345 7.84 -9.68 -6.84
CA ALA A 345 7.11 -8.44 -6.63
C ALA A 345 6.04 -8.66 -5.54
N VAL A 346 5.89 -7.67 -4.68
CA VAL A 346 4.83 -7.62 -3.67
C VAL A 346 4.05 -6.34 -3.87
N MET A 347 2.74 -6.45 -4.04
CA MET A 347 1.85 -5.31 -4.14
C MET A 347 1.38 -4.89 -2.74
N GLY A 348 1.50 -3.60 -2.43
CA GLY A 348 0.90 -2.96 -1.27
C GLY A 348 -0.58 -2.67 -1.50
N GLU A 349 -1.05 -1.51 -1.07
CA GLU A 349 -2.43 -1.09 -1.30
C GLU A 349 -2.70 -0.90 -2.79
N TYR A 350 -1.76 -0.28 -3.50
CA TYR A 350 -1.88 0.00 -4.93
C TYR A 350 -0.73 -0.62 -5.71
N ALA A 351 -1.03 -1.27 -6.83
CA ALA A 351 -0.03 -1.62 -7.82
C ALA A 351 -0.69 -1.58 -9.19
N ALA A 352 -1.10 -0.39 -9.60
CA ALA A 352 -1.91 -0.17 -10.80
C ALA A 352 -1.15 0.67 -11.84
N SER A 353 -1.51 0.54 -13.11
CA SER A 353 -0.92 1.31 -14.21
C SER A 353 0.61 1.16 -14.25
N GLY A 354 1.38 2.24 -14.09
CA GLY A 354 2.84 2.16 -13.99
C GLY A 354 3.33 1.25 -12.85
N GLY A 355 2.60 1.17 -11.73
CA GLY A 355 2.89 0.26 -10.62
C GLY A 355 2.78 -1.21 -11.05
N TYR A 356 1.80 -1.56 -11.87
CA TYR A 356 1.72 -2.90 -12.47
C TYR A 356 2.81 -3.11 -13.54
N TYR A 357 3.13 -2.05 -14.32
CA TYR A 357 4.14 -2.11 -15.38
C TYR A 357 5.51 -2.53 -14.83
N VAL A 358 5.96 -1.92 -13.73
CA VAL A 358 7.31 -2.16 -13.17
C VAL A 358 7.55 -3.60 -12.73
N LEU A 359 6.48 -4.33 -12.38
CA LEU A 359 6.55 -5.68 -11.81
C LEU A 359 6.26 -6.80 -12.81
N THR A 360 5.89 -6.50 -14.05
CA THR A 360 5.35 -7.51 -15.00
C THR A 360 6.27 -8.70 -15.23
N HIS A 361 7.60 -8.52 -15.16
CA HIS A 361 8.61 -9.57 -15.36
C HIS A 361 9.19 -10.12 -14.05
N ALA A 362 8.58 -9.82 -12.90
CA ALA A 362 8.93 -10.50 -11.66
C ALA A 362 8.67 -12.00 -11.82
N LYS A 363 9.55 -12.82 -11.23
CA LYS A 363 9.45 -14.29 -11.26
C LYS A 363 8.23 -14.80 -10.51
N HIS A 364 7.80 -14.06 -9.49
CA HIS A 364 6.59 -14.30 -8.71
C HIS A 364 6.00 -12.98 -8.26
N VAL A 365 4.66 -12.87 -8.27
CA VAL A 365 3.91 -11.67 -7.90
C VAL A 365 2.93 -12.02 -6.79
N VAL A 366 3.09 -11.36 -5.64
CA VAL A 366 2.23 -11.49 -4.47
C VAL A 366 1.37 -10.23 -4.36
N ALA A 367 0.08 -10.38 -4.05
CA ALA A 367 -0.81 -9.26 -3.76
C ALA A 367 -1.72 -9.56 -2.56
N SER A 368 -2.12 -8.55 -1.79
CA SER A 368 -3.24 -8.72 -0.87
C SER A 368 -4.52 -8.93 -1.68
N PRO A 369 -5.49 -9.73 -1.22
CA PRO A 369 -6.79 -9.80 -1.89
C PRO A 369 -7.47 -8.42 -2.01
N TYR A 370 -7.10 -7.47 -1.14
CA TYR A 370 -7.60 -6.10 -1.14
C TYR A 370 -6.75 -5.09 -1.93
N THR A 371 -5.66 -5.51 -2.56
CA THR A 371 -4.84 -4.63 -3.42
C THR A 371 -5.67 -4.13 -4.60
N LEU A 372 -5.54 -2.85 -4.95
CA LEU A 372 -6.00 -2.32 -6.24
C LEU A 372 -4.88 -2.43 -7.28
N THR A 373 -5.09 -3.29 -8.27
CA THR A 373 -4.09 -3.54 -9.33
C THR A 373 -4.70 -3.50 -10.73
N GLY A 374 -3.95 -3.94 -11.74
CA GLY A 374 -4.29 -3.82 -13.14
C GLY A 374 -4.12 -2.38 -13.61
N SER A 375 -5.21 -1.76 -14.04
CA SER A 375 -5.23 -0.47 -14.75
C SER A 375 -4.25 -0.44 -15.93
N ILE A 376 -4.12 -1.56 -16.63
CA ILE A 376 -3.26 -1.72 -17.81
C ILE A 376 -3.83 -0.81 -18.90
N GLY A 377 -3.27 0.39 -18.99
CA GLY A 377 -3.80 1.44 -19.83
C GLY A 377 -3.09 2.77 -19.62
N VAL A 378 -3.24 3.66 -20.59
CA VAL A 378 -2.51 4.92 -20.72
C VAL A 378 -3.51 6.07 -20.82
N VAL A 379 -3.18 7.19 -20.19
CA VAL A 379 -3.96 8.42 -20.26
C VAL A 379 -2.99 9.60 -20.38
N SER A 380 -3.39 10.62 -21.13
CA SER A 380 -2.72 11.91 -21.21
C SER A 380 -3.77 13.00 -21.21
N GLY A 381 -3.45 14.14 -20.61
CA GLY A 381 -4.40 15.22 -20.56
C GLY A 381 -3.81 16.50 -19.99
N LYS A 382 -4.55 17.59 -20.18
CA LYS A 382 -4.18 18.90 -19.65
C LYS A 382 -5.43 19.75 -19.38
N PRO A 383 -5.37 20.64 -18.37
CA PRO A 383 -6.36 21.69 -18.27
C PRO A 383 -6.20 22.68 -19.44
N VAL A 384 -7.32 23.23 -19.89
CA VAL A 384 -7.39 24.31 -20.88
C VAL A 384 -8.04 25.51 -20.19
N MET A 385 -7.22 26.51 -19.89
CA MET A 385 -7.55 27.70 -19.11
C MET A 385 -7.82 28.92 -19.98
N ARG A 386 -8.08 28.74 -21.30
CA ARG A 386 -8.32 29.84 -22.23
C ARG A 386 -9.40 30.80 -21.74
N GLU A 387 -10.55 30.24 -21.35
CA GLU A 387 -11.70 31.00 -20.88
C GLU A 387 -11.45 31.59 -19.48
N PHE A 388 -10.86 30.81 -18.56
CA PHE A 388 -10.45 31.30 -17.25
C PHE A 388 -9.54 32.53 -17.38
N ASN A 389 -8.52 32.45 -18.24
CA ASN A 389 -7.58 33.53 -18.48
C ASN A 389 -8.28 34.79 -19.00
N ALA A 390 -9.18 34.64 -19.99
CA ALA A 390 -9.96 35.74 -20.53
C ALA A 390 -10.82 36.44 -19.47
N ARG A 391 -11.48 35.68 -18.58
CA ARG A 391 -12.29 36.23 -17.47
C ARG A 391 -11.49 37.00 -16.44
N HIS A 392 -10.22 36.65 -16.26
CA HIS A 392 -9.35 37.21 -15.23
C HIS A 392 -8.31 38.21 -15.79
N GLY A 393 -8.44 38.60 -17.06
CA GLY A 393 -7.51 39.54 -17.69
C GLY A 393 -6.09 39.00 -17.87
N LEU A 394 -5.91 37.68 -17.83
CA LEU A 394 -4.64 37.01 -18.10
C LEU A 394 -4.52 36.80 -19.61
N ASN A 395 -3.44 37.28 -20.21
CA ASN A 395 -3.22 37.20 -21.66
C ASN A 395 -1.91 36.47 -21.96
N PRO A 396 -1.92 35.13 -22.05
CA PRO A 396 -0.72 34.38 -22.40
C PRO A 396 -0.27 34.72 -23.82
N GLU A 397 0.85 35.41 -23.95
CA GLU A 397 1.52 35.63 -25.22
C GLU A 397 2.45 34.45 -25.54
N SER A 398 2.65 34.18 -26.83
CA SER A 398 3.39 33.01 -27.30
C SER A 398 4.35 33.41 -28.41
N VAL A 399 5.62 33.03 -28.24
CA VAL A 399 6.68 33.24 -29.24
C VAL A 399 7.33 31.89 -29.51
N GLY A 400 7.48 31.54 -30.79
CA GLY A 400 8.09 30.28 -31.22
C GLY A 400 7.14 29.40 -32.03
N ARG A 401 7.49 28.13 -32.17
CA ARG A 401 6.71 27.16 -32.95
C ARG A 401 5.47 26.73 -32.19
N GLU A 402 4.31 26.69 -32.85
CA GLU A 402 3.05 26.27 -32.21
C GLU A 402 3.17 24.90 -31.54
N ARG A 403 3.79 23.92 -32.21
CA ARG A 403 3.99 22.57 -31.68
C ARG A 403 4.80 22.52 -30.38
N ALA A 404 5.69 23.50 -30.14
CA ALA A 404 6.42 23.58 -28.87
C ALA A 404 5.49 23.94 -27.69
N LEU A 405 4.29 24.43 -27.98
CA LEU A 405 3.27 24.83 -27.01
C LEU A 405 2.14 23.81 -26.91
N MET A 406 2.30 22.59 -27.44
CA MET A 406 1.21 21.60 -27.49
C MET A 406 0.63 21.29 -26.09
N TYR A 407 1.46 21.27 -25.05
CA TYR A 407 1.04 21.04 -23.66
C TYR A 407 0.74 22.34 -22.89
N SER A 408 0.68 23.49 -23.56
CA SER A 408 0.26 24.74 -22.94
C SER A 408 -1.18 24.64 -22.45
N ALA A 409 -1.43 25.12 -21.23
CA ALA A 409 -2.78 25.24 -20.70
C ALA A 409 -3.56 26.42 -21.31
N ALA A 410 -2.91 27.31 -22.05
CA ALA A 410 -3.57 28.51 -22.61
C ALA A 410 -4.50 28.20 -23.81
N ARG A 411 -4.37 27.03 -24.43
CA ARG A 411 -5.13 26.63 -25.63
C ARG A 411 -5.43 25.13 -25.62
N PRO A 412 -6.42 24.65 -26.37
CA PRO A 412 -6.60 23.22 -26.59
C PRO A 412 -5.50 22.64 -27.51
N PHE A 413 -5.42 21.32 -27.61
CA PHE A 413 -4.69 20.64 -28.68
C PHE A 413 -5.31 20.99 -30.04
N SER A 414 -4.47 21.22 -31.05
CA SER A 414 -4.92 21.14 -32.44
C SER A 414 -5.23 19.68 -32.83
N ASP A 415 -5.91 19.46 -33.95
CA ASP A 415 -6.21 18.10 -34.43
C ASP A 415 -4.94 17.27 -34.71
N GLU A 416 -3.89 17.92 -35.22
CA GLU A 416 -2.58 17.28 -35.44
C GLU A 416 -1.91 16.90 -34.11
N GLU A 417 -1.93 17.81 -33.12
CA GLU A 417 -1.37 17.57 -31.79
C GLU A 417 -2.14 16.47 -31.05
N ARG A 418 -3.49 16.48 -31.14
CA ARG A 418 -4.35 15.42 -30.61
C ARG A 418 -4.01 14.07 -31.22
N SER A 419 -3.96 14.00 -32.55
CA SER A 419 -3.61 12.77 -33.28
C SER A 419 -2.21 12.26 -32.92
N HIS A 420 -1.26 13.17 -32.67
CA HIS A 420 0.09 12.80 -32.20
C HIS A 420 0.04 12.19 -30.79
N VAL A 421 -0.70 12.79 -29.86
CA VAL A 421 -0.83 12.28 -28.49
C VAL A 421 -1.58 10.94 -28.47
N GLU A 422 -2.64 10.78 -29.26
CA GLU A 422 -3.38 9.53 -29.39
C GLU A 422 -2.52 8.39 -29.94
N ARG A 423 -1.67 8.67 -30.94
CA ARG A 423 -0.69 7.69 -31.45
C ARG A 423 0.31 7.30 -30.37
N SER A 424 0.84 8.27 -29.62
CA SER A 424 1.74 8.00 -28.49
C SER A 424 1.08 7.14 -27.40
N ILE A 425 -0.19 7.42 -27.07
CA ILE A 425 -1.00 6.60 -26.15
C ILE A 425 -1.11 5.17 -26.66
N ALA A 426 -1.41 4.97 -27.95
CA ALA A 426 -1.53 3.65 -28.56
C ALA A 426 -0.19 2.88 -28.51
N GLU A 427 0.91 3.51 -28.91
CA GLU A 427 2.25 2.91 -28.89
C GLU A 427 2.69 2.49 -27.48
N VAL A 428 2.39 3.31 -26.46
CA VAL A 428 2.69 2.97 -25.06
C VAL A 428 1.78 1.84 -24.58
N TYR A 429 0.51 1.84 -24.98
CA TYR A 429 -0.42 0.77 -24.63
C TYR A 429 -0.03 -0.58 -25.24
N ASP A 430 0.32 -0.61 -26.52
CA ASP A 430 0.76 -1.83 -27.20
C ASP A 430 2.02 -2.41 -26.56
N ARG A 431 2.97 -1.53 -26.19
CA ARG A 431 4.15 -1.93 -25.41
C ARG A 431 3.76 -2.50 -24.06
N PHE A 432 2.85 -1.84 -23.33
CA PHE A 432 2.42 -2.31 -22.01
C PHE A 432 1.72 -3.67 -22.10
N VAL A 433 0.79 -3.84 -23.04
CA VAL A 433 0.13 -5.13 -23.31
C VAL A 433 1.16 -6.20 -23.61
N SER A 434 2.16 -5.90 -24.46
CA SER A 434 3.24 -6.83 -24.79
C SER A 434 4.07 -7.21 -23.56
N ARG A 435 4.45 -6.25 -22.70
CA ARG A 435 5.21 -6.54 -21.46
C ARG A 435 4.44 -7.40 -20.48
N VAL A 436 3.14 -7.17 -20.33
CA VAL A 436 2.29 -8.00 -19.47
C VAL A 436 2.16 -9.40 -20.09
N ALA A 437 1.91 -9.50 -21.38
CA ALA A 437 1.79 -10.77 -22.10
C ALA A 437 3.07 -11.62 -21.94
N GLU A 438 4.23 -11.03 -22.20
CA GLU A 438 5.55 -11.66 -22.04
C GLU A 438 5.80 -12.09 -20.59
N GLY A 439 5.68 -11.16 -19.64
CA GLY A 439 6.06 -11.38 -18.25
C GLY A 439 5.11 -12.30 -17.48
N ARG A 440 3.81 -12.26 -17.80
CA ARG A 440 2.77 -13.06 -17.16
C ARG A 440 2.35 -14.29 -17.95
N LYS A 441 3.00 -14.54 -19.10
CA LYS A 441 2.75 -15.67 -20.00
C LYS A 441 1.28 -15.74 -20.46
N LEU A 442 0.71 -14.59 -20.79
CA LEU A 442 -0.63 -14.44 -21.33
C LEU A 442 -0.56 -14.06 -22.81
N SER A 443 -1.60 -14.32 -23.59
CA SER A 443 -1.68 -13.77 -24.95
C SER A 443 -1.96 -12.27 -24.91
N THR A 444 -1.49 -11.53 -25.91
CA THR A 444 -1.78 -10.10 -26.07
C THR A 444 -3.29 -9.83 -26.11
N ASP A 445 -4.06 -10.73 -26.75
CA ASP A 445 -5.52 -10.63 -26.81
C ASP A 445 -6.16 -10.80 -25.43
N ARG A 446 -5.66 -11.75 -24.63
CA ARG A 446 -6.15 -11.94 -23.25
C ARG A 446 -5.83 -10.73 -22.40
N VAL A 447 -4.60 -10.22 -22.48
CA VAL A 447 -4.19 -9.02 -21.75
C VAL A 447 -5.01 -7.81 -22.17
N ASN A 448 -5.27 -7.63 -23.47
CA ASN A 448 -6.12 -6.56 -23.96
C ASN A 448 -7.57 -6.73 -23.48
N ALA A 449 -8.11 -7.95 -23.43
CA ALA A 449 -9.48 -8.20 -22.95
C ALA A 449 -9.66 -7.86 -21.46
N ILE A 450 -8.69 -8.21 -20.61
CA ILE A 450 -8.71 -7.91 -19.16
C ILE A 450 -8.10 -6.53 -18.83
N GLY A 451 -7.51 -5.87 -19.82
CA GLY A 451 -6.84 -4.58 -19.74
C GLY A 451 -7.78 -3.41 -20.04
N ARG A 452 -7.42 -2.57 -21.01
CA ARG A 452 -8.21 -1.38 -21.42
C ARG A 452 -8.41 -0.35 -20.31
N GLY A 453 -7.46 -0.30 -19.38
CA GLY A 453 -7.45 0.61 -18.23
C GLY A 453 -8.23 0.12 -17.01
N ARG A 454 -8.83 -1.08 -17.06
CA ARG A 454 -9.66 -1.64 -15.99
C ARG A 454 -8.85 -1.96 -14.74
N ILE A 455 -9.38 -1.59 -13.58
CA ILE A 455 -8.84 -1.95 -12.27
C ILE A 455 -9.38 -3.31 -11.80
N TRP A 456 -8.61 -3.98 -10.95
CA TRP A 456 -8.97 -5.28 -10.37
C TRP A 456 -8.59 -5.32 -8.89
N SER A 457 -9.37 -6.07 -8.09
CA SER A 457 -8.92 -6.47 -6.75
C SER A 457 -7.77 -7.47 -6.86
N GLY A 458 -6.99 -7.66 -5.81
CA GLY A 458 -5.92 -8.66 -5.82
C GLY A 458 -6.46 -10.08 -5.97
N LEU A 459 -7.62 -10.35 -5.38
CA LEU A 459 -8.34 -11.62 -5.54
C LEU A 459 -8.73 -11.87 -7.01
N ASP A 460 -9.31 -10.88 -7.68
CA ASP A 460 -9.63 -11.00 -9.11
C ASP A 460 -8.36 -11.12 -9.97
N ALA A 461 -7.32 -10.36 -9.63
CA ALA A 461 -6.05 -10.38 -10.35
C ALA A 461 -5.38 -11.77 -10.30
N LEU A 462 -5.49 -12.49 -9.19
CA LEU A 462 -5.08 -13.89 -9.10
C LEU A 462 -5.86 -14.75 -10.11
N ASN A 463 -7.19 -14.68 -10.08
CA ASN A 463 -8.06 -15.45 -10.97
C ASN A 463 -7.84 -15.15 -12.46
N LEU A 464 -7.36 -13.94 -12.77
CA LEU A 464 -7.05 -13.49 -14.13
C LEU A 464 -5.63 -13.84 -14.58
N GLY A 465 -4.76 -14.36 -13.70
CA GLY A 465 -3.35 -14.66 -13.98
C GLY A 465 -2.43 -13.44 -13.95
N LEU A 466 -2.91 -12.31 -13.44
CA LEU A 466 -2.12 -11.08 -13.27
C LEU A 466 -1.23 -11.14 -12.02
N VAL A 467 -1.57 -11.98 -11.05
CA VAL A 467 -0.87 -12.23 -9.78
C VAL A 467 -0.67 -13.73 -9.62
N ASP A 468 0.38 -14.17 -8.92
CA ASP A 468 0.71 -15.58 -8.70
C ASP A 468 0.19 -16.12 -7.35
N GLU A 469 0.13 -15.27 -6.33
CA GLU A 469 -0.20 -15.69 -4.95
C GLU A 469 -0.85 -14.54 -4.17
N LEU A 470 -1.79 -14.88 -3.28
CA LEU A 470 -2.34 -13.92 -2.32
C LEU A 470 -1.50 -13.91 -1.05
N GLY A 471 -1.22 -12.71 -0.54
CA GLY A 471 -0.38 -12.56 0.64
C GLY A 471 0.04 -11.12 0.86
N ASP A 472 1.17 -10.97 1.53
CA ASP A 472 1.73 -9.68 1.92
C ASP A 472 3.26 -9.66 1.70
N LEU A 473 3.93 -8.67 2.29
CA LEU A 473 5.37 -8.55 2.22
C LEU A 473 6.12 -9.72 2.88
N ARG A 474 5.60 -10.30 3.96
CA ARG A 474 6.21 -11.46 4.62
C ARG A 474 6.18 -12.67 3.68
N VAL A 475 5.03 -12.94 3.06
CA VAL A 475 4.87 -13.99 2.03
C VAL A 475 5.85 -13.77 0.88
N GLY A 476 5.96 -12.55 0.37
CA GLY A 476 6.92 -12.23 -0.70
C GLY A 476 8.38 -12.40 -0.32
N ILE A 477 8.76 -12.05 0.92
CA ILE A 477 10.11 -12.28 1.45
C ILE A 477 10.39 -13.78 1.59
N GLN A 478 9.43 -14.56 2.11
CA GLN A 478 9.56 -16.01 2.20
C GLN A 478 9.74 -16.65 0.82
N LYS A 479 8.92 -16.24 -0.16
CA LYS A 479 9.07 -16.69 -1.56
C LYS A 479 10.43 -16.31 -2.14
N ALA A 480 10.93 -15.12 -1.85
CA ALA A 480 12.26 -14.69 -2.30
C ALA A 480 13.39 -15.53 -1.67
N ARG A 481 13.26 -15.91 -0.40
CA ARG A 481 14.20 -16.83 0.28
C ARG A 481 14.16 -18.21 -0.36
N GLU A 482 12.97 -18.77 -0.57
CA GLU A 482 12.75 -20.06 -1.23
C GLU A 482 13.40 -20.09 -2.63
N LEU A 483 13.08 -19.10 -3.48
CA LEU A 483 13.61 -19.02 -4.85
C LEU A 483 15.13 -18.84 -4.93
N ALA A 484 15.77 -18.37 -3.85
CA ALA A 484 17.21 -18.21 -3.73
C ALA A 484 17.90 -19.34 -2.94
N GLY A 485 17.16 -20.34 -2.46
CA GLY A 485 17.70 -21.41 -1.61
C GLY A 485 18.30 -20.89 -0.31
N LEU A 486 17.73 -19.82 0.25
CA LEU A 486 18.13 -19.24 1.53
C LEU A 486 17.31 -19.85 2.67
N PRO A 487 17.86 -19.92 3.90
CA PRO A 487 17.07 -20.32 5.07
C PRO A 487 15.97 -19.29 5.38
N ASP A 488 14.92 -19.73 6.08
CA ASP A 488 13.75 -18.92 6.39
C ASP A 488 14.08 -17.68 7.24
N ASP A 489 15.17 -17.72 8.02
CA ASP A 489 15.65 -16.61 8.85
C ASP A 489 16.67 -15.71 8.14
N ALA A 490 16.95 -15.95 6.85
CA ALA A 490 17.93 -15.17 6.10
C ALA A 490 17.59 -13.67 6.15
N PRO A 491 18.58 -12.80 6.44
CA PRO A 491 18.32 -11.39 6.71
C PRO A 491 17.79 -10.67 5.46
N THR A 492 16.98 -9.65 5.70
CA THR A 492 16.57 -8.69 4.67
C THR A 492 17.32 -7.37 4.84
N TRP A 493 17.45 -6.59 3.77
CA TRP A 493 17.98 -5.23 3.86
C TRP A 493 17.26 -4.30 2.87
N ASN A 494 17.04 -3.05 3.30
CA ASN A 494 16.45 -2.01 2.47
C ASN A 494 17.48 -1.49 1.47
N ALA A 495 17.32 -1.89 0.21
CA ALA A 495 18.19 -1.45 -0.87
C ALA A 495 17.84 -0.02 -1.30
N ALA A 496 18.83 0.87 -1.20
CA ALA A 496 18.74 2.26 -1.59
C ALA A 496 19.98 2.64 -2.43
N PRO A 497 19.96 3.76 -3.18
CA PRO A 497 21.13 4.22 -3.91
C PRO A 497 22.37 4.32 -3.00
N ALA A 498 23.55 4.10 -3.57
CA ALA A 498 24.80 4.29 -2.84
C ALA A 498 24.93 5.76 -2.39
N ARG A 499 25.29 5.97 -1.12
CA ARG A 499 25.59 7.31 -0.59
C ARG A 499 26.98 7.71 -1.08
N ASN A 500 27.06 8.48 -2.15
CA ASN A 500 28.30 9.09 -2.60
C ASN A 500 28.29 10.59 -2.20
N GLY A 501 28.95 10.95 -1.09
CA GLY A 501 29.13 12.34 -0.62
C GLY A 501 28.81 12.56 0.87
N PRO A 502 29.36 13.60 1.52
CA PRO A 502 29.07 13.88 2.93
C PRO A 502 27.62 14.36 3.11
N LEU A 503 27.13 14.26 4.35
CA LEU A 503 25.83 14.67 4.94
C LEU A 503 24.90 15.65 4.16
N PRO A 504 23.57 15.56 4.38
CA PRO A 504 22.56 15.28 3.37
C PRO A 504 22.15 16.45 2.47
N GLU A 505 21.77 16.09 1.25
CA GLU A 505 21.22 16.92 0.17
C GLU A 505 20.10 17.89 0.64
N PHE A 506 19.39 17.60 1.73
CA PHE A 506 18.36 18.49 2.30
C PHE A 506 18.92 19.83 2.80
N MET A 507 20.14 19.86 3.35
CA MET A 507 20.78 21.13 3.76
C MET A 507 21.21 21.95 2.55
N GLN A 508 21.55 21.29 1.44
CA GLN A 508 21.88 21.95 0.18
C GLN A 508 20.61 22.40 -0.58
N GLU A 509 19.52 21.65 -0.50
CA GLU A 509 18.21 22.03 -1.05
C GLU A 509 17.56 23.15 -0.24
N ALA A 510 17.66 23.15 1.10
CA ALA A 510 17.19 24.25 1.94
C ALA A 510 18.02 25.53 1.71
N ALA A 511 19.34 25.41 1.54
CA ALA A 511 20.21 26.54 1.19
C ALA A 511 19.94 27.07 -0.23
N ARG A 512 19.62 26.20 -1.20
CA ARG A 512 19.23 26.60 -2.56
C ARG A 512 17.81 27.18 -2.62
N ALA A 513 16.86 26.66 -1.84
CA ALA A 513 15.51 27.20 -1.74
C ALA A 513 15.48 28.60 -1.10
N ALA A 514 16.44 28.88 -0.20
CA ALA A 514 16.61 30.21 0.38
C ALA A 514 17.33 31.22 -0.54
N GLN A 515 18.02 30.76 -1.60
CA GLN A 515 18.79 31.61 -2.52
C GLN A 515 18.16 31.79 -3.91
N VAL A 516 17.10 31.06 -4.28
CA VAL A 516 16.39 31.29 -5.53
C VAL A 516 15.23 32.24 -5.29
N GLY A 517 15.56 33.52 -5.22
CA GLY A 517 14.60 34.61 -5.38
C GLY A 517 13.95 34.55 -6.77
N VAL A 518 12.63 34.61 -6.77
CA VAL A 518 11.71 35.10 -7.80
C VAL A 518 12.25 35.12 -9.25
N TRP A 519 12.15 34.00 -9.97
CA TRP A 519 12.02 34.00 -11.44
C TRP A 519 11.48 32.65 -11.96
N PRO A 520 10.32 32.59 -12.65
CA PRO A 520 9.72 31.34 -13.10
C PRO A 520 10.06 31.03 -14.58
N PHE A 521 9.82 29.77 -14.97
CA PHE A 521 9.91 29.14 -16.30
C PHE A 521 11.17 28.30 -16.55
N GLY A 522 10.94 27.00 -16.74
CA GLY A 522 11.91 26.06 -17.27
C GLY A 522 12.22 24.85 -16.37
N ARG A 523 11.19 24.08 -15.98
CA ARG A 523 11.34 22.63 -15.70
C ARG A 523 10.06 21.92 -16.09
N GLU A 524 10.20 20.85 -16.86
CA GLU A 524 9.13 19.91 -17.20
C GLU A 524 8.42 19.47 -15.92
N ARG A 525 7.16 19.87 -15.76
CA ARG A 525 6.29 19.43 -14.67
C ARG A 525 5.52 18.22 -15.17
N VAL A 526 5.95 17.03 -14.76
CA VAL A 526 5.07 15.86 -14.75
C VAL A 526 4.03 16.12 -13.67
N LEU A 527 2.84 16.48 -14.11
CA LEU A 527 1.66 16.66 -13.29
C LEU A 527 1.10 15.27 -12.93
N THR A 528 1.50 14.74 -11.78
CA THR A 528 0.93 13.49 -11.23
C THR A 528 -0.29 13.83 -10.37
N TRP A 529 -1.49 13.45 -10.83
CA TRP A 529 -2.78 13.76 -10.20
C TRP A 529 -3.56 12.49 -9.80
N LEU A 530 -2.90 11.53 -9.14
CA LEU A 530 -3.53 10.25 -8.81
C LEU A 530 -3.27 9.87 -7.36
N ASP A 531 -4.13 10.36 -6.47
CA ASP A 531 -4.48 9.65 -5.25
C ASP A 531 -5.99 9.43 -5.25
N GLN A 532 -6.39 8.16 -5.31
CA GLN A 532 -7.72 7.72 -4.92
C GLN A 532 -7.57 7.19 -3.50
N GLU A 533 -8.27 7.79 -2.55
CA GLU A 533 -8.38 7.25 -1.21
C GLU A 533 -9.68 6.43 -1.19
N VAL A 534 -9.56 5.09 -1.18
CA VAL A 534 -10.72 4.23 -0.88
C VAL A 534 -10.99 4.36 0.60
N LYS A 535 -12.00 5.15 0.97
CA LYS A 535 -12.44 5.28 2.35
C LYS A 535 -13.39 4.14 2.66
N VAL A 536 -12.92 3.18 3.46
CA VAL A 536 -13.81 2.31 4.22
C VAL A 536 -14.40 3.20 5.31
N ARG A 537 -15.68 3.55 5.20
CA ARG A 537 -16.40 4.22 6.27
C ARG A 537 -17.04 3.19 7.15
#